data_AF-A0A419A9B3-F1
#
_entry.id   AF-A0A419A9B3-F1
#
_cell.length_a   1.000
_cell.length_b   1.000
_cell.length_c   1.000
_cell.angle_alpha   90.00
_cell.angle_beta   90.00
_cell.angle_gamma   90.00
#
_symmetry.space_group_name_H-M   'P 1'
#
loop_
_entity.id
_entity.type
_entity.pdbx_description
1 polymer ?
#
loop_
_entity_poly.entity_id
_entity_poly.type
_entity_poly.pdbx_seq_one_letter_code
_entity_poly.pdbx_strand_id
1 'polypeptide(L)'
;MANALHIDTLKFSRRLVAAGMEPAAAEAIAETFGEIDTSELATKSDLRELRAEMREMENRLVIKTGGMIVGALAILMALMRLIPPG
;
A
#
# COMPACT_ATOMS: atom_id res chain seq x y z
N MET A 1 10.16 10.64 5.83
CA MET A 1 10.32 10.80 7.29
C MET A 1 9.18 10.06 7.94
N ALA A 2 9.45 8.90 8.56
CA ALA A 2 8.43 8.17 9.30
C ALA A 2 7.89 9.11 10.39
N ASN A 3 6.58 9.36 10.36
CA ASN A 3 5.93 10.17 11.38
C ASN A 3 5.87 9.29 12.64
N ALA A 4 6.96 9.30 13.41
CA ALA A 4 7.06 8.57 14.67
C ALA A 4 5.81 8.89 15.49
N LEU A 5 5.16 7.85 16.02
CA LEU A 5 3.99 8.03 16.88
C LEU A 5 4.39 9.00 18.01
N HIS A 6 3.84 10.22 18.02
CA HIS A 6 4.21 11.22 19.02
C HIS A 6 3.46 10.92 20.32
N ILE A 7 3.94 9.89 21.02
CA ILE A 7 3.42 9.49 22.33
C ILE A 7 4.12 10.34 23.38
N ASP A 8 3.34 11.13 24.12
CA ASP A 8 3.81 11.80 25.33
C ASP A 8 3.86 10.76 26.47
N THR A 9 5.04 10.14 26.62
CA THR A 9 5.32 9.09 27.62
C THR A 9 4.98 9.53 29.04
N LEU A 10 5.24 10.80 29.39
CA LEU A 10 4.96 11.36 30.71
C LEU A 10 3.45 11.51 30.96
N LYS A 11 2.71 12.02 29.97
CA LYS A 11 1.25 12.12 30.07
C LYS A 11 0.60 10.75 30.09
N PHE A 12 1.18 9.77 29.40
CA PHE A 12 0.73 8.40 29.40
C PHE A 12 0.92 7.72 30.76
N SER A 13 2.13 7.78 31.35
CA SER A 13 2.39 7.21 32.69
C SER A 13 1.50 7.84 33.77
N ARG A 14 1.33 9.16 33.75
CA ARG A 14 0.44 9.88 34.69
C ARG A 14 -1.02 9.42 34.61
N ARG A 15 -1.51 9.13 33.40
CA ARG A 15 -2.88 8.60 33.22
C ARG A 15 -3.01 7.20 33.79
N LEU A 16 -1.98 6.37 33.64
CA LEU A 16 -1.97 5.02 34.19
C LEU A 16 -1.95 5.04 35.73
N VAL A 17 -1.16 5.93 36.33
CA VAL A 17 -1.17 6.16 37.79
C VAL A 17 -2.54 6.65 38.26
N ALA A 18 -3.14 7.60 37.56
CA ALA A 18 -4.48 8.11 37.89
C ALA A 18 -5.58 7.01 37.77
N ALA A 19 -5.34 5.97 36.98
CA ALA A 19 -6.20 4.80 36.87
C ALA A 19 -5.95 3.75 37.97
N GLY A 20 -5.04 4.01 38.91
CA GLY A 20 -4.74 3.14 40.06
C GLY A 20 -3.55 2.22 39.85
N MET A 21 -2.77 2.38 38.77
CA MET A 21 -1.54 1.62 38.59
C MET A 21 -0.40 2.16 39.46
N GLU A 22 0.47 1.27 39.91
CA GLU A 22 1.67 1.64 40.68
C GLU A 22 2.62 2.48 39.79
N PRO A 23 3.26 3.55 40.34
CA PRO A 23 4.07 4.48 39.55
C PRO A 23 5.20 3.84 38.75
N ALA A 24 5.97 2.91 39.32
CA ALA A 24 7.07 2.26 38.61
C ALA A 24 6.56 1.39 37.46
N ALA A 25 5.46 0.67 37.66
CA ALA A 25 4.80 -0.09 36.58
C ALA A 25 4.28 0.82 35.46
N ALA A 26 3.69 1.98 35.82
CA ALA A 26 3.23 2.97 34.85
C ALA A 26 4.35 3.58 34.02
N GLU A 27 5.51 3.82 34.64
CA GLU A 27 6.69 4.34 33.96
C GLU A 27 7.30 3.29 33.02
N ALA A 28 7.48 2.05 33.49
CA ALA A 28 8.00 0.96 32.67
C ALA A 28 7.14 0.65 31.43
N ILE A 29 5.81 0.69 31.58
CA ILE A 29 4.89 0.52 30.46
C ILE A 29 4.98 1.70 29.48
N ALA A 30 5.07 2.93 30.00
CA ALA A 30 5.13 4.09 29.13
C ALA A 30 6.45 4.14 28.33
N GLU A 31 7.57 3.79 28.96
CA GLU A 31 8.89 3.73 28.33
C GLU A 31 8.93 2.73 27.17
N THR A 32 8.44 1.51 27.40
CA THR A 32 8.38 0.48 26.33
C THR A 32 7.52 0.90 25.14
N PHE A 33 6.48 1.72 25.35
CA PHE A 33 5.68 2.28 24.26
C PHE A 33 6.41 3.36 23.45
N GLY A 34 7.33 4.11 24.06
CA GLY A 34 8.16 5.10 23.37
C GLY A 34 9.22 4.48 22.47
N GLU A 35 9.59 3.23 22.74
CA GLU A 35 10.61 2.48 21.99
C GLU A 35 10.03 1.66 20.82
N ILE A 36 8.71 1.65 20.63
CA ILE A 36 8.07 0.89 19.55
C ILE A 36 8.55 1.44 18.20
N ASP A 37 9.24 0.60 17.43
CA ASP A 37 9.65 0.94 16.08
C ASP A 37 8.45 0.90 15.12
N THR A 38 8.05 2.07 14.65
CA THR A 38 6.97 2.23 13.67
C THR A 38 7.46 2.32 12.22
N SER A 39 8.76 2.14 11.98
CA SER A 39 9.36 2.35 10.65
C SER A 39 8.88 1.34 9.59
N GLU A 40 8.52 0.12 10.00
CA GLU A 40 8.00 -0.92 9.10
C GLU A 40 6.48 -0.88 8.91
N LEU A 41 5.78 0.04 9.57
CA LEU A 41 4.32 0.14 9.45
C LEU A 41 3.93 0.81 8.13
N ALA A 42 3.29 0.05 7.24
CA ALA A 42 2.70 0.60 6.02
C ALA A 42 1.61 1.62 6.36
N THR A 43 1.76 2.84 5.85
CA THR A 43 0.80 3.91 6.03
C THR A 43 -0.36 3.81 5.03
N LYS A 44 -1.46 4.50 5.33
CA LYS A 44 -2.57 4.64 4.36
C LYS A 44 -2.13 5.30 3.06
N SER A 45 -1.07 6.11 3.09
CA SER A 45 -0.50 6.75 1.90
C SER A 45 0.20 5.70 1.03
N ASP A 46 1.06 4.89 1.64
CA ASP A 46 1.81 3.83 0.95
C ASP A 46 0.86 2.84 0.27
N LEU A 47 -0.24 2.47 0.95
CA LEU A 47 -1.28 1.63 0.37
C LEU A 47 -2.03 2.28 -0.79
N ARG A 48 -2.20 3.61 -0.79
CA ARG A 48 -2.85 4.33 -1.89
C ARG A 48 -1.93 4.39 -3.11
N GLU A 49 -0.65 4.64 -2.88
CA GLU A 49 0.39 4.64 -3.91
C GLU A 49 0.51 3.26 -4.56
N LEU A 50 0.65 2.20 -3.76
CA LEU A 50 0.67 0.82 -4.27
C LEU A 50 -0.58 0.48 -5.10
N ARG A 51 -1.77 0.89 -4.65
CA ARG A 51 -3.01 0.68 -5.41
C ARG A 51 -3.05 1.47 -6.73
N ALA A 52 -2.44 2.65 -6.77
CA ALA A 52 -2.34 3.46 -7.98
C ALA A 52 -1.40 2.80 -8.99
N GLU A 53 -0.22 2.36 -8.54
CA GLU A 53 0.75 1.63 -9.36
C GLU A 53 0.15 0.32 -9.92
N MET A 54 -0.57 -0.44 -9.09
CA MET A 54 -1.26 -1.66 -9.53
C MET A 54 -2.28 -1.37 -10.63
N ARG A 55 -3.09 -0.31 -10.49
CA ARG A 55 -4.06 0.09 -11.52
C ARG A 55 -3.40 0.52 -12.81
N GLU A 56 -2.28 1.24 -12.73
CA GLU A 56 -1.52 1.64 -13.90
C GLU A 56 -0.97 0.42 -14.65
N MET A 57 -0.41 -0.55 -13.92
CA MET A 57 0.07 -1.81 -14.49
C MET A 57 -1.05 -2.61 -15.15
N GLU A 58 -2.20 -2.76 -14.49
CA GLU A 58 -3.39 -3.41 -15.06
C GLU A 58 -3.81 -2.72 -16.36
N ASN A 59 -3.96 -1.39 -16.34
CA ASN A 59 -4.34 -0.63 -17.52
C ASN A 59 -3.35 -0.81 -18.67
N ARG A 60 -2.05 -0.76 -18.40
CA ARG A 60 -1.01 -0.97 -19.41
C ARG A 60 -1.08 -2.37 -19.99
N LEU A 61 -1.34 -3.38 -19.17
CA LEU A 61 -1.48 -4.76 -19.62
C LEU A 61 -2.74 -4.93 -20.49
N VAL A 62 -3.88 -4.37 -20.08
CA VAL A 62 -5.14 -4.39 -20.84
C VAL A 62 -4.97 -3.70 -22.19
N ILE A 63 -4.36 -2.51 -22.22
CA ILE A 63 -4.13 -1.76 -23.47
C ILE A 63 -3.19 -2.55 -24.39
N LYS A 64 -2.08 -3.08 -23.87
CA LYS A 64 -1.11 -3.84 -24.67
C LYS A 64 -1.73 -5.12 -25.23
N THR A 65 -2.44 -5.87 -24.41
CA THR A 65 -3.08 -7.13 -24.82
C THR A 65 -4.22 -6.88 -25.80
N GLY A 66 -5.09 -5.89 -25.52
CA GLY A 66 -6.14 -5.47 -26.45
C GLY A 66 -5.57 -5.03 -27.81
N GLY A 67 -4.50 -4.23 -27.82
CA GLY A 67 -3.81 -3.82 -29.04
C GLY A 67 -3.23 -5.01 -29.84
N MET A 68 -2.63 -5.99 -29.16
CA MET A 68 -2.14 -7.21 -29.80
C MET A 68 -3.27 -8.04 -30.42
N ILE A 69 -4.41 -8.18 -29.73
CA ILE A 69 -5.59 -8.89 -30.26
C ILE A 69 -6.13 -8.19 -31.50
N VAL A 70 -6.37 -6.88 -31.43
CA VAL A 70 -6.86 -6.09 -32.58
C VAL A 70 -5.88 -6.16 -33.74
N GLY A 71 -4.56 -6.04 -33.47
CA GLY A 71 -3.53 -6.15 -34.48
C GLY A 71 -3.50 -7.53 -35.16
N ALA A 72 -3.56 -8.61 -34.38
CA ALA A 72 -3.61 -9.97 -34.92
C ALA A 72 -4.86 -10.21 -35.77
N LEU A 73 -6.03 -9.73 -35.33
CA LEU A 73 -7.27 -9.82 -36.11
C LEU A 73 -7.20 -9.02 -37.41
N ALA A 74 -6.60 -7.83 -37.39
CA ALA A 74 -6.40 -7.01 -38.59
C ALA A 74 -5.51 -7.72 -39.62
N ILE A 75 -4.41 -8.32 -39.15
CA ILE A 75 -3.51 -9.12 -40.00
C ILE A 75 -4.25 -10.32 -40.59
N LEU A 76 -5.00 -11.07 -39.78
CA LEU A 76 -5.78 -12.22 -40.23
C LEU A 76 -6.81 -11.82 -41.30
N MET A 77 -7.54 -10.72 -41.09
CA MET A 77 -8.50 -10.21 -42.07
C MET A 77 -7.84 -9.81 -43.39
N ALA A 78 -6.67 -9.16 -43.35
CA ALA A 78 -5.93 -8.80 -44.55
C ALA A 78 -5.48 -10.04 -45.34
N LEU A 79 -5.05 -11.10 -44.65
CA LEU A 79 -4.66 -12.36 -45.28
C LEU A 79 -5.85 -13.08 -45.93
N MET A 80 -7.00 -13.16 -45.25
CA MET A 80 -8.23 -13.75 -45.82
C MET A 80 -8.70 -13.00 -47.06
N ARG A 81 -8.54 -11.67 -47.09
CA ARG A 81 -8.89 -10.83 -48.25
C ARG A 81 -8.01 -11.12 -49.47
N LEU A 82 -6.75 -11.51 -49.26
CA LEU A 82 -5.77 -11.78 -50.33
C LEU A 82 -5.94 -13.17 -50.96
N ILE A 83 -6.53 -14.14 -50.23
CA ILE A 83 -6.83 -15.47 -50.76
C ILE A 83 -8.16 -15.36 -51.54
N PRO A 84 -8.16 -15.46 -52.88
CA PRO A 84 -9.40 -15.44 -53.64
C PRO A 84 -10.28 -16.65 -53.25
N PRO A 85 -11.62 -16.48 -53.20
CA PRO A 85 -12.50 -17.63 -53.07
C PRO A 85 -12.25 -18.55 -54.28
N GLY A 86 -11.81 -19.78 -54.00
CA GLY A 86 -11.72 -20.85 -54.99
C GLY A 86 -13.10 -21.32 -55.45
#